data_AF-A0A9D6NYW8-F1
#
_entry.id   AF-A0A9D6NYW8-F1
#
_cell.length_a   1.000
_cell.length_b   1.000
_cell.length_c   1.000
_cell.angle_alpha   90.00
_cell.angle_beta   90.00
_cell.angle_gamma   90.00
#
_symmetry.space_group_name_H-M   'P 1'
#
loop_
_entity.id
_entity.type
_entity.pdbx_description
1 polymer ?
#
loop_
_entity_poly.entity_id
_entity_poly.type
_entity_poly.pdbx_seq_one_letter_code
_entity_poly.pdbx_strand_id
1 'polypeptide(L)'
;MEASLQLPTELREALTSSPVLRIEANGYRTREIVPVRTNDKLADWHSLKGEINVEKGPQRHSTDPSFEVLFDPLTQRWLKIAPPHAHHFNTYVHKLQLSSRIGRIALDIAGLPDLANQFEDAKVEIRGRETFGFISPHIGPSLEYLLKTLKSGSSKPTEAKQFLTAVYTQAFWQALRLYLGYGFWTYDPNPGNILIRNGDNKLFIAPIDFSSPGQAKENKFSQVPIIDRRRQYLQKNLDNLYHIFNKQCGINGIPSFSYPAQQIGELIEIQLLS
;
A
#
# COMPACT_ATOMS: atom_id res chain seq x y z
N MET A 1 14.84 2.80 -21.81
CA MET A 1 15.05 4.24 -21.53
C MET A 1 14.21 4.60 -20.31
N GLU A 2 14.82 4.69 -19.12
CA GLU A 2 14.15 5.32 -17.97
C GLU A 2 14.11 6.82 -18.26
N ALA A 3 12.98 7.33 -18.75
CA ALA A 3 12.74 8.77 -18.69
C ALA A 3 12.79 9.14 -17.20
N SER A 4 13.74 9.98 -16.80
CA SER A 4 13.77 10.53 -15.45
C SER A 4 12.41 11.20 -15.24
N LEU A 5 11.59 10.66 -14.34
CA LEU A 5 10.34 11.29 -13.93
C LEU A 5 10.69 12.66 -13.36
N GLN A 6 10.51 13.71 -14.16
CA GLN A 6 10.70 15.06 -13.66
C GLN A 6 9.53 15.38 -12.74
N LEU A 7 9.87 15.73 -11.49
CA LEU A 7 8.91 16.25 -10.54
C LEU A 7 8.39 17.60 -11.04
N PRO A 8 7.06 17.79 -11.14
CA PRO A 8 6.47 19.10 -11.32
C PRO A 8 7.03 20.08 -10.28
N THR A 9 7.25 21.33 -10.67
CA THR A 9 7.89 22.35 -9.82
C THR A 9 7.20 22.48 -8.47
N GLU A 10 5.86 22.46 -8.46
CA GLU A 10 5.02 22.53 -7.26
C GLU A 10 5.17 21.32 -6.34
N LEU A 11 5.55 20.16 -6.89
CA LEU A 11 5.82 18.95 -6.11
C LEU A 11 7.27 18.84 -5.67
N ARG A 12 8.21 19.53 -6.33
CA ARG A 12 9.63 19.49 -5.97
C ARG A 12 9.81 19.99 -4.54
N GLU A 13 9.34 21.19 -4.24
CA GLU A 13 9.40 21.76 -2.90
C GLU A 13 8.61 20.92 -1.87
N ALA A 14 7.46 20.38 -2.28
CA ALA A 14 6.61 19.52 -1.46
C ALA A 14 7.13 18.08 -1.29
N LEU A 15 8.24 17.68 -1.92
CA LEU A 15 8.86 16.36 -1.76
C LEU A 15 10.33 16.44 -1.32
N THR A 16 10.99 17.60 -1.47
CA THR A 16 12.37 17.83 -1.01
C THR A 16 12.44 18.49 0.38
N SER A 17 11.32 18.99 0.91
CA SER A 17 11.28 19.53 2.28
C SER A 17 11.14 18.40 3.31
N SER A 18 12.08 18.30 4.25
CA SER A 18 12.08 17.37 5.39
C SER A 18 10.77 17.24 6.19
N PRO A 19 9.86 18.26 6.27
CA PRO A 19 8.55 18.07 6.90
C PRO A 19 7.63 17.07 6.19
N VAL A 20 7.87 16.66 4.95
CA VAL A 20 6.92 15.82 4.16
C VAL A 20 6.78 14.40 4.70
N LEU A 21 7.83 13.84 5.30
CA LEU A 21 7.73 12.58 6.07
C LEU A 21 6.80 12.73 7.28
N ARG A 22 6.68 13.93 7.84
CA ARG A 22 5.77 14.26 8.95
C ARG A 22 4.38 14.70 8.47
N ILE A 23 4.27 15.33 7.29
CA ILE A 23 3.05 16.02 6.86
C ILE A 23 1.91 15.05 6.51
N GLU A 24 2.16 13.89 5.91
CA GLU A 24 1.06 12.95 5.65
C GLU A 24 0.52 12.33 6.94
N ALA A 25 1.39 11.92 7.86
CA ALA A 25 0.97 11.48 9.18
C ALA A 25 0.18 12.56 9.93
N ASN A 26 0.58 13.84 9.79
CA ASN A 26 -0.18 14.99 10.29
C ASN A 26 -1.48 15.27 9.53
N GLY A 27 -1.62 14.77 8.30
CA GLY A 27 -2.86 14.81 7.53
C GLY A 27 -3.94 13.91 8.12
N TYR A 28 -3.55 12.88 8.87
CA TYR A 28 -4.46 12.14 9.74
C TYR A 28 -4.64 12.89 11.06
N ARG A 29 -5.88 13.30 11.34
CA ARG A 29 -6.21 13.87 12.65
C ARG A 29 -5.97 12.80 13.72
N THR A 30 -4.96 13.03 14.58
CA THR A 30 -4.74 12.19 15.76
C THR A 30 -6.02 12.20 16.59
N ARG A 31 -6.57 11.00 16.83
CA ARG A 31 -7.80 10.84 17.63
C ARG A 31 -7.47 10.82 19.11
N GLU A 32 -6.40 10.12 19.44
CA GLU A 32 -5.90 9.94 20.80
C GLU A 32 -4.40 9.59 20.74
N ILE A 33 -3.65 9.95 21.77
CA ILE A 33 -2.28 9.45 22.02
C ILE A 33 -2.41 8.31 23.02
N VAL A 34 -1.92 7.12 22.64
CA VAL A 34 -2.09 5.89 23.42
C VAL A 34 -0.71 5.31 23.76
N PRO A 35 -0.44 4.98 25.04
CA PRO A 35 0.76 4.25 25.41
C PRO A 35 0.66 2.81 24.90
N VAL A 36 1.66 2.38 24.14
CA VAL A 36 1.72 1.05 23.55
C VAL A 36 3.07 0.43 23.85
N ARG A 37 3.05 -0.82 24.33
CA ARG A 37 4.27 -1.63 24.46
C ARG A 37 4.40 -2.50 23.22
N THR A 38 5.50 -2.37 22.49
CA THR A 38 5.86 -3.21 21.35
C THR A 38 7.19 -3.90 21.62
N ASN A 39 7.23 -5.23 21.57
CA ASN A 39 8.46 -6.02 21.81
C ASN A 39 9.23 -5.53 23.06
N ASP A 40 8.49 -5.38 24.18
CA ASP A 40 8.95 -4.91 25.50
C ASP A 40 9.33 -3.43 25.63
N LYS A 41 9.26 -2.64 24.55
CA LYS A 41 9.50 -1.18 24.60
C LYS A 41 8.18 -0.42 24.69
N LEU A 42 8.06 0.44 25.70
CA LEU A 42 6.90 1.34 25.84
C LEU A 42 7.16 2.64 25.08
N ALA A 43 6.20 3.08 24.27
CA ALA A 43 6.21 4.36 23.58
C ALA A 43 4.79 4.92 23.45
N ASP A 44 4.69 6.23 23.24
CA ASP A 44 3.42 6.90 22.95
C ASP A 44 3.14 6.90 21.45
N TRP A 45 1.99 6.34 21.06
CA TRP A 45 1.59 6.22 19.66
C TRP A 45 0.32 7.02 19.39
N HIS A 46 0.28 7.68 18.24
CA HIS A 46 -0.87 8.45 17.80
C HIS A 46 -1.86 7.51 17.11
N SER A 47 -3.06 7.36 17.67
CA SER A 47 -4.14 6.58 17.05
C SER A 47 -4.81 7.37 15.93
N LEU A 48 -4.78 6.81 14.71
CA LEU A 48 -5.23 7.50 13.50
C LEU A 48 -6.53 6.89 12.93
N LYS A 49 -6.66 5.56 12.95
CA LYS A 49 -7.83 4.83 12.40
C LYS A 49 -8.12 3.56 13.21
N GLY A 50 -9.38 3.11 13.19
CA GLY A 50 -9.89 1.92 13.88
C GLY A 50 -10.75 2.25 15.11
N GLU A 51 -10.95 1.34 16.04
CA GLU A 51 -11.51 1.54 17.37
C GLU A 51 -10.66 0.87 18.47
N ILE A 52 -9.76 1.64 19.11
CA ILE A 52 -8.99 1.21 20.30
C ILE A 52 -9.89 1.13 21.56
N ASN A 53 -11.21 1.33 21.43
CA ASN A 53 -12.07 1.52 22.58
C ASN A 53 -12.41 0.19 23.25
N VAL A 54 -11.77 -0.06 24.38
CA VAL A 54 -11.76 -1.34 25.12
C VAL A 54 -13.06 -1.57 25.90
N GLU A 55 -13.78 -0.49 26.21
CA GLU A 55 -14.99 -0.50 27.04
C GLU A 55 -16.25 -0.82 26.24
N LYS A 56 -16.20 -0.62 24.92
CA LYS A 56 -17.24 -1.14 24.04
C LYS A 56 -16.99 -2.63 23.93
N GLY A 57 -17.78 -3.44 24.62
CA GLY A 57 -17.80 -4.91 24.48
C GLY A 57 -17.90 -5.35 23.02
N PRO A 58 -17.80 -6.66 22.71
CA PRO A 58 -17.70 -7.14 21.32
C PRO A 58 -18.73 -6.44 20.42
N GLN A 59 -18.23 -5.59 19.51
CA GLN A 59 -19.11 -4.79 18.67
C GLN A 59 -19.90 -5.70 17.71
N ARG A 60 -21.14 -5.31 17.43
CA ARG A 60 -22.02 -5.97 16.46
C ARG A 60 -21.28 -6.16 15.14
N HIS A 61 -21.50 -7.31 14.51
CA HIS A 61 -20.98 -7.72 13.20
C HIS A 61 -20.83 -6.55 12.20
N SER A 62 -19.67 -5.88 12.21
CA SER A 62 -19.26 -5.05 11.09
C SER A 62 -18.84 -5.98 9.98
N THR A 63 -19.50 -5.87 8.84
CA THR A 63 -19.15 -6.64 7.63
C THR A 63 -17.77 -6.27 7.09
N ASP A 64 -17.22 -5.12 7.50
CA ASP A 64 -15.86 -4.72 7.17
C ASP A 64 -14.98 -4.56 8.42
N PRO A 65 -13.92 -5.38 8.56
CA PRO A 65 -12.97 -5.26 9.65
C PRO A 65 -12.09 -4.02 9.46
N SER A 66 -12.15 -3.03 10.36
CA SER A 66 -11.13 -1.98 10.45
C SER A 66 -9.99 -2.46 11.36
N PHE A 67 -8.75 -2.49 10.84
CA PHE A 67 -7.56 -2.62 11.68
C PHE A 67 -7.33 -1.31 12.44
N GLU A 68 -6.69 -1.37 13.60
CA GLU A 68 -6.16 -0.14 14.20
C GLU A 68 -4.88 0.25 13.47
N VAL A 69 -4.76 1.54 13.20
CA VAL A 69 -3.56 2.14 12.63
C VAL A 69 -3.09 3.23 13.58
N LEU A 70 -1.87 3.07 14.07
CA LEU A 70 -1.18 4.02 14.91
C LEU A 70 0.11 4.50 14.23
N PHE A 71 0.59 5.66 14.66
CA PHE A 71 1.81 6.27 14.16
C PHE A 71 2.67 6.82 15.31
N ASP A 72 3.96 6.54 15.27
CA ASP A 72 4.95 7.12 16.17
C ASP A 72 5.66 8.28 15.44
N PRO A 73 5.43 9.54 15.85
CA PRO A 73 6.04 10.70 15.21
C PRO A 73 7.54 10.86 15.53
N LEU A 74 8.04 10.25 16.60
CA LEU A 74 9.46 10.31 16.96
C LEU A 74 10.28 9.41 16.06
N THR A 75 9.83 8.16 15.88
CA THR A 75 10.54 7.17 15.06
C THR A 75 10.06 7.13 13.61
N GLN A 76 8.99 7.85 13.26
CA GLN A 76 8.37 7.85 11.93
C GLN A 76 7.96 6.44 11.49
N ARG A 77 7.33 5.71 12.40
CA ARG A 77 6.90 4.32 12.18
C ARG A 77 5.39 4.21 12.28
N TRP A 78 4.84 3.32 11.47
CA TRP A 78 3.44 2.93 11.51
C TRP A 78 3.30 1.62 12.28
N LEU A 79 2.21 1.49 13.01
CA LEU A 79 1.84 0.26 13.70
C LEU A 79 0.41 -0.10 13.30
N LYS A 80 0.24 -1.27 12.66
CA LYS A 80 -1.06 -1.82 12.32
C LYS A 80 -1.33 -3.05 13.18
N ILE A 81 -2.38 -3.01 13.99
CA ILE A 81 -2.70 -4.08 14.95
C ILE A 81 -4.06 -4.69 14.69
N ALA A 82 -4.22 -5.94 15.12
CA ALA A 82 -5.52 -6.58 15.22
C ALA A 82 -6.30 -5.89 16.34
N PRO A 83 -7.59 -5.56 16.13
CA PRO A 83 -8.41 -5.02 17.21
C PRO A 83 -8.44 -6.06 18.36
N PRO A 84 -8.05 -5.69 19.59
CA PRO A 84 -7.93 -6.64 20.71
C PRO A 84 -9.27 -7.26 21.13
N HIS A 85 -10.38 -6.76 20.60
CA HIS A 85 -11.76 -7.20 20.89
C HIS A 85 -12.41 -7.95 19.72
N ALA A 86 -11.68 -8.22 18.64
CA ALA A 86 -12.25 -8.82 17.44
C ALA A 86 -12.71 -10.26 17.67
N HIS A 87 -13.97 -10.56 17.33
CA HIS A 87 -14.59 -11.90 17.43
C HIS A 87 -13.86 -12.98 16.59
N HIS A 88 -13.06 -12.57 15.59
CA HIS A 88 -12.23 -13.47 14.78
C HIS A 88 -10.74 -13.16 14.89
N PHE A 89 -10.27 -12.80 16.09
CA PHE A 89 -8.90 -12.36 16.36
C PHE A 89 -7.81 -13.10 15.56
N ASN A 90 -7.78 -14.45 15.60
CA ASN A 90 -6.78 -15.24 14.86
C ASN A 90 -6.77 -14.99 13.34
N THR A 91 -7.96 -14.77 12.75
CA THR A 91 -8.07 -14.40 11.33
C THR A 91 -7.43 -13.04 11.06
N TYR A 92 -7.56 -12.08 11.99
CA TYR A 92 -6.91 -10.77 11.85
C TYR A 92 -5.40 -10.88 11.97
N VAL A 93 -4.91 -11.69 12.92
CA VAL A 93 -3.49 -11.98 13.08
C VAL A 93 -2.90 -12.52 11.77
N HIS A 94 -3.51 -13.55 11.19
CA HIS A 94 -3.03 -14.12 9.93
C HIS A 94 -3.08 -13.13 8.77
N LYS A 95 -4.12 -12.29 8.68
CA LYS A 95 -4.20 -11.22 7.69
C LYS A 95 -3.08 -10.20 7.85
N LEU A 96 -2.72 -9.83 9.08
CA LEU A 96 -1.62 -8.89 9.35
C LEU A 96 -0.25 -9.49 9.04
N GLN A 97 0.00 -10.74 9.40
CA GLN A 97 1.22 -11.46 9.04
C GLN A 97 1.39 -11.53 7.51
N LEU A 98 0.32 -11.88 6.80
CA LEU A 98 0.33 -11.89 5.34
C LEU A 98 0.56 -10.48 4.78
N SER A 99 -0.16 -9.47 5.30
CA SER A 99 0.02 -8.07 4.88
C SER A 99 1.44 -7.55 5.12
N SER A 100 2.07 -7.90 6.25
CA SER A 100 3.46 -7.58 6.59
C SER A 100 4.40 -8.17 5.54
N ARG A 101 4.24 -9.48 5.25
CA ARG A 101 5.03 -10.17 4.22
C ARG A 101 4.86 -9.56 2.84
N ILE A 102 3.63 -9.28 2.41
CA ILE A 102 3.37 -8.68 1.09
C ILE A 102 3.96 -7.25 1.03
N GLY A 103 3.84 -6.48 2.11
CA GLY A 103 4.44 -5.15 2.22
C GLY A 103 5.96 -5.14 2.02
N ARG A 104 6.67 -6.10 2.64
CA ARG A 104 8.12 -6.29 2.43
C ARG A 104 8.45 -6.55 0.97
N ILE A 105 7.75 -7.50 0.35
CA ILE A 105 7.98 -7.88 -1.05
C ILE A 105 7.66 -6.70 -1.98
N ALA A 106 6.57 -5.97 -1.72
CA ALA A 106 6.20 -4.81 -2.53
C ALA A 106 7.26 -3.71 -2.48
N LEU A 107 7.90 -3.48 -1.32
CA LEU A 107 9.00 -2.54 -1.19
C LEU A 107 10.28 -3.01 -1.88
N ASP A 108 10.60 -4.30 -1.81
CA ASP A 108 11.73 -4.88 -2.52
C ASP A 108 11.57 -4.72 -4.05
N ILE A 109 10.39 -5.07 -4.56
CA ILE A 109 9.98 -4.85 -5.96
C ILE A 109 10.06 -3.37 -6.36
N ALA A 110 9.69 -2.46 -5.45
CA ALA A 110 9.79 -1.03 -5.64
C ALA A 110 11.24 -0.51 -5.65
N GLY A 111 12.23 -1.33 -5.34
CA GLY A 111 13.64 -0.94 -5.23
C GLY A 111 14.01 -0.31 -3.89
N LEU A 112 13.29 -0.68 -2.82
CA LEU A 112 13.46 -0.16 -1.46
C LEU A 112 13.76 -1.27 -0.43
N PRO A 113 14.77 -2.13 -0.64
CA PRO A 113 15.07 -3.27 0.24
C PRO A 113 15.41 -2.84 1.68
N ASP A 114 16.08 -1.71 1.86
CA ASP A 114 16.43 -1.19 3.20
C ASP A 114 15.19 -0.85 4.04
N LEU A 115 14.10 -0.42 3.40
CA LEU A 115 12.82 -0.21 4.09
C LEU A 115 12.05 -1.51 4.27
N ALA A 116 12.14 -2.44 3.32
CA ALA A 116 11.54 -3.77 3.46
C ALA A 116 12.08 -4.49 4.72
N ASN A 117 13.37 -4.33 5.03
CA ASN A 117 14.01 -4.90 6.21
C ASN A 117 13.56 -4.27 7.54
N GLN A 118 12.93 -3.09 7.51
CA GLN A 118 12.41 -2.39 8.70
C GLN A 118 10.99 -2.79 9.07
N PHE A 119 10.34 -3.66 8.29
CA PHE A 119 9.11 -4.28 8.75
C PHE A 119 9.45 -5.22 9.91
N GLU A 120 8.62 -5.18 10.95
CA GLU A 120 8.81 -5.99 12.16
C GLU A 120 7.44 -6.52 12.59
N ASP A 121 7.31 -7.83 12.72
CA ASP A 121 6.14 -8.38 13.41
C ASP A 121 6.28 -8.06 14.90
N ALA A 122 5.18 -7.65 15.55
CA ALA A 122 5.22 -7.11 16.90
C ALA A 122 4.18 -7.79 17.79
N LYS A 123 4.63 -8.25 18.96
CA LYS A 123 3.73 -8.47 20.10
C LYS A 123 3.42 -7.11 20.69
N VAL A 124 2.14 -6.80 20.80
CA VAL A 124 1.67 -5.47 21.20
C VAL A 124 0.83 -5.60 22.46
N GLU A 125 1.09 -4.74 23.43
CA GLU A 125 0.20 -4.54 24.57
C GLU A 125 -0.32 -3.11 24.53
N ILE A 126 -1.64 -2.96 24.56
CA ILE A 126 -2.32 -1.66 24.56
C ILE A 126 -3.43 -1.69 25.59
N ARG A 127 -3.39 -0.73 26.54
CA ARG A 127 -4.35 -0.63 27.66
C ARG A 127 -4.53 -1.96 28.44
N GLY A 128 -3.41 -2.64 28.73
CA GLY A 128 -3.40 -3.90 29.48
C GLY A 128 -3.91 -5.12 28.70
N ARG A 129 -4.08 -5.02 27.37
CA ARG A 129 -4.48 -6.14 26.51
C ARG A 129 -3.40 -6.47 25.50
N GLU A 130 -3.07 -7.75 25.43
CA GLU A 130 -2.17 -8.27 24.39
C GLU A 130 -2.90 -8.40 23.06
N THR A 131 -2.21 -8.04 21.99
CA THR A 131 -2.62 -8.19 20.60
C THR A 131 -1.40 -8.42 19.71
N PHE A 132 -1.63 -8.60 18.42
CA PHE A 132 -0.59 -8.73 17.41
C PHE A 132 -0.69 -7.57 16.43
N GLY A 133 0.46 -7.13 15.93
CA GLY A 133 0.53 -6.27 14.76
C GLY A 133 1.85 -6.38 14.03
N PHE A 134 2.05 -5.47 13.10
CA PHE A 134 3.37 -5.23 12.52
C PHE A 134 3.68 -3.74 12.55
N ILE A 135 4.96 -3.45 12.66
CA ILE A 135 5.54 -2.12 12.52
C ILE A 135 6.10 -2.00 11.11
N SER A 136 5.87 -0.86 10.45
CA SER A 136 6.46 -0.54 9.15
C SER A 136 7.05 0.86 9.15
N PRO A 137 8.13 1.11 8.39
CA PRO A 137 8.69 2.46 8.27
C PRO A 137 7.72 3.39 7.55
N HIS A 138 7.82 4.69 7.80
CA HIS A 138 7.24 5.68 6.91
C HIS A 138 7.99 5.70 5.57
N ILE A 139 7.30 5.34 4.49
CA ILE A 139 7.90 5.22 3.15
C ILE A 139 8.02 6.61 2.50
N GLY A 140 6.92 7.37 2.53
CA GLY A 140 6.76 8.67 1.89
C GLY A 140 5.26 8.99 1.72
N PRO A 141 4.91 10.19 1.21
CA PRO A 141 3.52 10.60 1.04
C PRO A 141 2.75 9.70 0.06
N SER A 142 1.46 9.54 0.26
CA SER A 142 0.56 8.95 -0.71
C SER A 142 0.36 9.83 -1.94
N LEU A 143 -0.02 9.20 -3.04
CA LEU A 143 -0.48 9.88 -4.24
C LEU A 143 -1.73 10.73 -3.96
N GLU A 144 -2.57 10.34 -2.99
CA GLU A 144 -3.72 11.16 -2.56
C GLU A 144 -3.26 12.51 -2.02
N TYR A 145 -2.23 12.51 -1.17
CA TYR A 145 -1.63 13.73 -0.64
C TYR A 145 -1.12 14.63 -1.77
N LEU A 146 -0.34 14.08 -2.71
CA LEU A 146 0.17 14.88 -3.85
C LEU A 146 -0.96 15.40 -4.74
N LEU A 147 -2.01 14.62 -4.96
CA LEU A 147 -3.19 15.07 -5.70
C LEU A 147 -3.88 16.25 -5.03
N LYS A 148 -3.93 16.29 -3.69
CA LYS A 148 -4.48 17.45 -2.95
C LYS A 148 -3.61 18.69 -3.11
N THR A 149 -2.28 18.53 -3.03
CA THR A 149 -1.32 19.62 -3.26
C THR A 149 -1.45 20.22 -4.67
N LEU A 150 -1.65 19.38 -5.68
CA LEU A 150 -1.83 19.80 -7.08
C LEU A 150 -3.23 20.37 -7.40
N LYS A 151 -4.22 20.18 -6.52
CA LYS A 151 -5.64 20.56 -6.77
C LYS A 151 -5.96 22.03 -6.46
N SER A 152 -4.99 22.87 -6.12
CA SER A 152 -5.20 24.30 -5.81
C SER A 152 -5.56 25.17 -7.04
N GLY A 153 -5.85 24.59 -8.21
CA GLY A 153 -6.33 25.28 -9.42
C GLY A 153 -7.34 24.46 -10.23
N SER A 154 -8.19 25.15 -11.02
CA SER A 154 -9.34 24.57 -11.76
C SER A 154 -8.98 23.63 -12.93
N SER A 155 -7.70 23.52 -13.30
CA SER A 155 -7.22 22.49 -14.22
C SER A 155 -5.76 22.14 -13.90
N LYS A 156 -5.42 20.84 -13.83
CA LYS A 156 -4.04 20.40 -13.59
C LYS A 156 -3.17 20.73 -14.82
N PRO A 157 -1.96 21.31 -14.65
CA PRO A 157 -1.00 21.50 -15.74
C PRO A 157 -0.68 20.19 -16.47
N THR A 158 -0.26 20.28 -17.74
CA THR A 158 0.11 19.11 -18.56
C THR A 158 1.21 18.27 -17.91
N GLU A 159 2.21 18.91 -17.33
CA GLU A 159 3.32 18.24 -16.63
C GLU A 159 2.83 17.44 -15.41
N ALA A 160 1.90 18.01 -14.63
CA ALA A 160 1.29 17.31 -13.50
C ALA A 160 0.50 16.07 -13.96
N LYS A 161 -0.23 16.16 -15.08
CA LYS A 161 -0.94 15.01 -15.65
C LYS A 161 0.02 13.91 -16.11
N GLN A 162 1.09 14.29 -16.81
CA GLN A 162 2.13 13.34 -17.26
C GLN A 162 2.80 12.65 -16.07
N PHE A 163 3.16 13.41 -15.04
CA PHE A 163 3.72 12.89 -13.80
C PHE A 163 2.78 11.86 -13.14
N LEU A 164 1.51 12.23 -12.95
CA LEU A 164 0.50 11.37 -12.32
C LEU A 164 0.25 10.08 -13.13
N THR A 165 0.18 10.18 -14.46
CA THR A 165 0.07 9.01 -15.35
C THR A 165 1.28 8.10 -15.24
N ALA A 166 2.49 8.67 -15.14
CA ALA A 166 3.71 7.90 -14.98
C ALA A 166 3.79 7.21 -13.60
N VAL A 167 3.32 7.87 -12.53
CA VAL A 167 3.19 7.26 -11.19
C VAL A 167 2.26 6.04 -11.23
N TYR A 168 1.06 6.20 -11.81
CA TYR A 168 0.10 5.09 -11.94
C TYR A 168 0.64 3.95 -12.79
N THR A 169 1.37 4.27 -13.86
CA THR A 169 2.00 3.28 -14.74
C THR A 169 3.05 2.47 -13.97
N GLN A 170 3.92 3.12 -13.18
CA GLN A 170 4.88 2.42 -12.34
C GLN A 170 4.21 1.60 -11.25
N ALA A 171 3.21 2.14 -10.55
CA ALA A 171 2.46 1.40 -9.53
C ALA A 171 1.78 0.15 -10.12
N PHE A 172 1.26 0.24 -11.36
CA PHE A 172 0.74 -0.91 -12.10
C PHE A 172 1.83 -1.95 -12.36
N TRP A 173 3.01 -1.54 -12.83
CA TRP A 173 4.14 -2.46 -13.04
C TRP A 173 4.59 -3.17 -11.76
N GLN A 174 4.63 -2.47 -10.63
CA GLN A 174 4.97 -3.09 -9.36
C GLN A 174 3.89 -4.08 -8.90
N ALA A 175 2.62 -3.74 -9.06
CA ALA A 175 1.51 -4.65 -8.77
C ALA A 175 1.55 -5.91 -9.67
N LEU A 176 1.92 -5.75 -10.94
CA LEU A 176 2.07 -6.84 -11.88
C LEU A 176 3.22 -7.78 -11.51
N ARG A 177 4.38 -7.24 -11.13
CA ARG A 177 5.52 -8.03 -10.63
C ARG A 177 5.19 -8.77 -9.35
N LEU A 178 4.46 -8.13 -8.44
CA LEU A 178 4.00 -8.73 -7.20
C LEU A 178 3.06 -9.92 -7.48
N TYR A 179 2.17 -9.77 -8.45
CA TYR A 179 1.24 -10.83 -8.84
C TYR A 179 1.92 -11.99 -9.56
N LEU A 180 2.75 -11.72 -10.56
CA LEU A 180 3.41 -12.79 -11.31
C LEU A 180 4.46 -13.51 -10.46
N GLY A 181 5.33 -12.76 -9.78
CA GLY A 181 6.44 -13.36 -9.02
C GLY A 181 6.02 -14.03 -7.70
N TYR A 182 4.95 -13.54 -7.06
CA TYR A 182 4.58 -13.97 -5.70
C TYR A 182 3.11 -14.36 -5.56
N GLY A 183 2.31 -14.17 -6.60
CA GLY A 183 0.88 -14.49 -6.58
C GLY A 183 0.05 -13.57 -5.68
N PHE A 184 0.57 -12.40 -5.32
CA PHE A 184 -0.15 -11.41 -4.52
C PHE A 184 -0.65 -10.26 -5.39
N TRP A 185 -1.85 -9.77 -5.12
CA TRP A 185 -2.46 -8.73 -5.96
C TRP A 185 -3.07 -7.63 -5.08
N THR A 186 -3.20 -6.41 -5.62
CA THR A 186 -3.93 -5.31 -4.96
C THR A 186 -5.32 -5.16 -5.58
N TYR A 187 -6.36 -5.18 -4.74
CA TYR A 187 -7.75 -4.98 -5.17
C TYR A 187 -8.13 -3.49 -5.19
N ASP A 188 -7.35 -2.65 -4.54
CA ASP A 188 -7.70 -1.25 -4.28
C ASP A 188 -6.50 -0.30 -4.48
N PRO A 189 -6.07 -0.09 -5.73
CA PRO A 189 -5.00 0.85 -6.08
C PRO A 189 -5.52 2.30 -6.11
N ASN A 190 -6.29 2.70 -5.09
CA ASN A 190 -6.68 4.10 -4.91
C ASN A 190 -5.43 4.96 -4.58
N PRO A 191 -5.49 6.29 -4.77
CA PRO A 191 -4.34 7.15 -4.53
C PRO A 191 -3.76 7.08 -3.10
N GLY A 192 -4.57 6.77 -2.09
CA GLY A 192 -4.11 6.63 -0.70
C GLY A 192 -3.24 5.40 -0.47
N ASN A 193 -3.34 4.39 -1.35
CA ASN A 193 -2.60 3.14 -1.29
C ASN A 193 -1.38 3.11 -2.22
N ILE A 194 -0.97 4.25 -2.79
CA ILE A 194 0.23 4.35 -3.63
C ILE A 194 1.16 5.35 -2.94
N LEU A 195 2.24 4.87 -2.33
CA LEU A 195 3.22 5.70 -1.64
C LEU A 195 4.38 6.05 -2.57
N ILE A 196 4.90 7.27 -2.40
CA ILE A 196 5.97 7.82 -3.22
C ILE A 196 7.12 8.22 -2.30
N ARG A 197 8.30 7.68 -2.56
CA ARG A 197 9.52 8.05 -1.87
C ARG A 197 10.47 8.77 -2.83
N ASN A 198 10.94 9.93 -2.40
CA ASN A 198 11.99 10.67 -3.10
C ASN A 198 13.36 10.21 -2.57
N GLY A 199 14.20 9.65 -3.44
CA GLY A 199 15.61 9.38 -3.16
C GLY A 199 16.52 10.28 -3.98
N ASP A 200 17.84 10.15 -3.79
CA ASP A 200 18.83 11.14 -4.22
C ASP A 200 18.83 11.53 -5.70
N ASN A 201 18.20 10.75 -6.59
CA ASN A 201 17.89 11.12 -7.99
C ASN A 201 16.75 10.27 -8.61
N LYS A 202 15.95 9.58 -7.79
CA LYS A 202 14.92 8.64 -8.27
C LYS A 202 13.68 8.69 -7.38
N LEU A 203 12.53 8.60 -8.03
CA LEU A 203 11.26 8.37 -7.34
C LEU A 203 11.01 6.88 -7.27
N PHE A 204 10.70 6.41 -6.07
CA PHE A 204 10.29 5.04 -5.81
C PHE A 204 8.80 5.04 -5.52
N ILE A 205 8.09 4.09 -6.13
CA ILE A 205 6.64 4.01 -6.09
C ILE A 205 6.24 2.65 -5.57
N ALA A 206 5.56 2.63 -4.44
CA ALA A 206 5.20 1.42 -3.72
C ALA A 206 3.67 1.35 -3.56
N PRO A 207 2.96 0.44 -4.24
CA PRO A 207 1.60 0.11 -3.86
C PRO A 207 1.61 -0.57 -2.48
N ILE A 208 0.67 -0.19 -1.63
CA ILE A 208 0.52 -0.69 -0.26
C ILE A 208 -0.92 -1.14 0.02
N ASP A 209 -1.16 -1.52 1.28
CA ASP A 209 -2.42 -2.02 1.84
C ASP A 209 -2.98 -3.27 1.14
N PHE A 210 -2.46 -4.41 1.58
CA PHE A 210 -2.81 -5.72 1.04
C PHE A 210 -3.76 -6.50 1.94
N SER A 211 -4.70 -5.81 2.60
CA SER A 211 -5.55 -6.44 3.61
C SER A 211 -6.98 -6.78 3.15
N SER A 212 -7.25 -6.65 1.83
CA SER A 212 -8.57 -6.88 1.25
C SER A 212 -8.95 -8.38 1.16
N PRO A 213 -10.20 -8.77 1.51
CA PRO A 213 -10.70 -10.15 1.36
C PRO A 213 -10.62 -10.71 -0.07
N GLY A 214 -10.56 -9.85 -1.09
CA GLY A 214 -10.46 -10.27 -2.49
C GLY A 214 -9.14 -10.96 -2.85
N GLN A 215 -8.07 -10.70 -2.10
CA GLN A 215 -6.73 -11.18 -2.45
C GLN A 215 -6.55 -12.70 -2.31
N ALA A 216 -7.22 -13.32 -1.34
CA ALA A 216 -7.06 -14.73 -1.04
C ALA A 216 -7.75 -15.67 -2.06
N LYS A 217 -8.63 -15.15 -2.91
CA LYS A 217 -9.49 -15.98 -3.78
C LYS A 217 -8.94 -16.21 -5.19
N GLU A 218 -8.02 -15.37 -5.67
CA GLU A 218 -7.71 -15.28 -7.11
C GLU A 218 -6.33 -15.80 -7.52
N ASN A 219 -5.48 -16.18 -6.57
CA ASN A 219 -4.17 -16.78 -6.84
C ASN A 219 -4.25 -18.31 -7.00
N LYS A 220 -4.99 -18.78 -8.01
CA LYS A 220 -5.17 -20.22 -8.29
C LYS A 220 -4.49 -20.71 -9.57
N PHE A 221 -3.81 -19.83 -10.32
CA PHE A 221 -3.28 -20.20 -11.63
C PHE A 221 -2.21 -21.30 -11.55
N SER A 222 -1.36 -21.30 -10.51
CA SER A 222 -0.36 -22.35 -10.29
C SER A 222 -0.97 -23.75 -10.09
N GLN A 223 -2.22 -23.83 -9.65
CA GLN A 223 -2.95 -25.08 -9.38
C GLN A 223 -3.73 -25.61 -10.60
N VAL A 224 -3.83 -24.85 -11.69
CA VAL A 224 -4.56 -25.27 -12.90
C VAL A 224 -3.66 -26.17 -13.73
N PRO A 225 -3.93 -27.45 -13.98
CA PRO A 225 -2.95 -28.35 -14.63
C PRO A 225 -2.72 -28.11 -16.14
N ILE A 226 -3.59 -27.33 -16.80
CA ILE A 226 -3.57 -27.13 -18.25
C ILE A 226 -2.95 -25.77 -18.58
N ILE A 227 -1.85 -25.75 -19.33
CA ILE A 227 -1.07 -24.55 -19.68
C ILE A 227 -1.93 -23.48 -20.36
N ASP A 228 -2.75 -23.84 -21.35
CA ASP A 228 -3.59 -22.85 -22.04
C ASP A 228 -4.64 -22.22 -21.10
N ARG A 229 -5.18 -23.01 -20.17
CA ARG A 229 -6.08 -22.47 -19.15
C ARG A 229 -5.33 -21.58 -18.16
N ARG A 230 -4.09 -21.95 -17.76
CA ARG A 230 -3.23 -21.08 -16.95
C ARG A 230 -3.00 -19.73 -17.63
N ARG A 231 -2.64 -19.75 -18.91
CA ARG A 231 -2.43 -18.55 -19.73
C ARG A 231 -3.69 -17.67 -19.74
N GLN A 232 -4.85 -18.25 -19.98
CA GLN A 232 -6.13 -17.51 -19.97
C GLN A 232 -6.45 -16.90 -18.60
N TYR A 233 -6.23 -17.62 -17.50
CA TYR A 233 -6.43 -17.08 -16.14
C TYR A 233 -5.46 -15.95 -15.83
N LEU A 234 -4.18 -16.11 -16.19
CA LEU A 234 -3.16 -15.08 -16.03
C LEU A 234 -3.55 -13.82 -16.82
N GLN A 235 -3.83 -13.95 -18.12
CA GLN A 235 -4.23 -12.84 -18.99
C GLN A 235 -5.45 -12.10 -18.41
N LYS A 236 -6.51 -12.83 -18.06
CA LYS A 236 -7.73 -12.25 -17.48
C LYS A 236 -7.45 -11.45 -16.20
N ASN A 237 -6.60 -11.98 -15.31
CA ASN A 237 -6.29 -11.31 -14.05
C ASN A 237 -5.42 -10.05 -14.28
N LEU A 238 -4.50 -10.09 -15.25
CA LEU A 238 -3.70 -8.92 -15.64
C LEU A 238 -4.55 -7.84 -16.31
N ASP A 239 -5.50 -8.22 -17.17
CA ASP A 239 -6.47 -7.30 -17.78
C ASP A 239 -7.34 -6.63 -16.71
N ASN A 240 -7.83 -7.41 -15.74
CA ASN A 240 -8.59 -6.89 -14.60
C ASN A 240 -7.77 -5.88 -13.78
N LEU A 241 -6.51 -6.21 -13.49
CA LEU A 241 -5.60 -5.31 -12.76
C LEU A 241 -5.44 -3.99 -13.51
N TYR A 242 -5.19 -4.04 -14.81
CA TYR A 242 -5.09 -2.85 -15.66
C TYR A 242 -6.38 -2.02 -15.66
N HIS A 243 -7.54 -2.68 -15.76
CA HIS A 243 -8.83 -1.99 -15.75
C HIS A 243 -9.09 -1.27 -14.42
N ILE A 244 -8.73 -1.87 -13.29
CA ILE A 244 -8.91 -1.23 -11.97
C ILE A 244 -8.00 0.00 -11.86
N PHE A 245 -6.74 -0.09 -12.29
CA PHE A 245 -5.82 1.06 -12.30
C PHE A 245 -6.32 2.20 -13.20
N ASN A 246 -6.81 1.90 -14.40
CA ASN A 246 -7.36 2.94 -15.29
C ASN A 246 -8.68 3.52 -14.78
N LYS A 247 -9.52 2.72 -14.14
CA LYS A 247 -10.72 3.23 -13.45
C LYS A 247 -10.33 4.26 -12.38
N GLN A 248 -9.29 3.99 -11.59
CA GLN A 248 -8.78 4.93 -10.60
C GLN A 248 -8.17 6.19 -11.25
N CYS A 249 -7.49 6.08 -12.39
CA CYS A 249 -7.03 7.23 -13.16
C CYS A 249 -8.22 8.13 -13.57
N GLY A 250 -9.27 7.54 -14.15
CA GLY A 250 -10.48 8.25 -14.58
C GLY A 250 -11.19 8.98 -13.44
N ILE A 251 -11.40 8.31 -12.30
CA ILE A 251 -12.01 8.92 -11.09
C ILE A 251 -11.24 10.16 -10.63
N ASN A 252 -9.91 10.16 -10.79
CA ASN A 252 -9.04 11.24 -10.32
C ASN A 252 -8.68 12.29 -11.39
N GLY A 253 -9.28 12.19 -12.58
CA GLY A 253 -9.02 13.09 -13.71
C GLY A 253 -7.57 13.01 -14.20
N ILE A 254 -7.02 11.80 -14.24
CA ILE A 254 -5.69 11.46 -14.73
C ILE A 254 -5.84 10.73 -16.07
N PRO A 255 -5.04 11.07 -17.10
CA PRO A 255 -5.08 10.33 -18.37
C PRO A 255 -4.82 8.84 -18.16
N SER A 256 -5.63 8.01 -18.82
CA SER A 256 -5.40 6.57 -18.92
C SER A 256 -4.03 6.29 -19.54
N PHE A 257 -3.34 5.27 -19.03
CA PHE A 257 -2.10 4.78 -19.63
C PHE A 257 -2.39 3.58 -20.54
N SER A 258 -1.57 3.40 -21.57
CA SER A 258 -1.74 2.32 -22.54
C SER A 258 -1.49 0.95 -21.91
N TYR A 259 -2.27 -0.05 -22.32
CA TYR A 259 -2.04 -1.44 -21.95
C TYR A 259 -0.76 -1.95 -22.64
N PRO A 260 0.28 -2.34 -21.88
CA PRO A 260 1.53 -2.81 -22.45
C PRO A 260 1.43 -4.28 -22.87
N ALA A 261 0.57 -4.58 -23.85
CA ALA A 261 0.15 -5.93 -24.22
C ALA A 261 1.34 -6.86 -24.55
N GLN A 262 2.33 -6.35 -25.29
CA GLN A 262 3.50 -7.13 -25.67
C GLN A 262 4.33 -7.53 -24.43
N GLN A 263 4.69 -6.56 -23.58
CA GLN A 263 5.48 -6.83 -22.39
C GLN A 263 4.74 -7.74 -21.41
N ILE A 264 3.42 -7.59 -21.29
CA ILE A 264 2.59 -8.47 -20.46
C ILE A 264 2.59 -9.89 -21.03
N GLY A 265 2.43 -10.05 -22.34
CA GLY A 265 2.54 -11.37 -23.00
C GLY A 265 3.87 -12.05 -22.72
N GLU A 266 4.98 -11.32 -22.84
CA GLU A 266 6.32 -11.83 -22.53
C GLU A 266 6.44 -12.30 -21.06
N LEU A 267 5.89 -11.53 -20.12
CA LEU A 267 5.89 -11.89 -18.69
C LEU A 267 5.02 -13.10 -18.38
N ILE A 268 3.89 -13.28 -19.06
CA ILE A 268 3.06 -14.49 -18.93
C ILE A 268 3.84 -15.71 -19.40
N GLU A 269 4.52 -15.64 -20.54
CA GLU A 269 5.30 -16.79 -21.05
C GLU A 269 6.45 -17.14 -20.12
N ILE A 270 7.16 -16.16 -19.56
CA ILE A 270 8.18 -16.41 -18.51
C ILE A 270 7.57 -17.16 -17.34
N GLN A 271 6.39 -16.74 -16.87
CA GLN A 271 5.72 -17.35 -15.71
C GLN A 271 5.19 -18.77 -15.98
N LEU A 272 4.89 -19.11 -17.24
CA LEU A 272 4.46 -20.45 -17.64
C LEU A 272 5.62 -21.45 -17.72
N LEU A 273 6.86 -20.97 -17.84
CA LEU A 273 8.08 -21.77 -17.99
C LEU A 273 8.84 -21.99 -16.66
N SER A 274 8.54 -21.21 -15.62
CA SER A 274 9.08 -21.33 -14.25
C SER A 274 8.33 -22.36 -13.40
#